data_AF-A0A1Y2JP01-F1
#
_entry.id   AF-A0A1Y2JP01-F1
#
_cell.length_a   1.000
_cell.length_b   1.000
_cell.length_c   1.000
_cell.angle_alpha   90.00
_cell.angle_beta   90.00
_cell.angle_gamma   90.00
#
_symmetry.space_group_name_H-M   'P 1'
#
loop_
_entity.id
_entity.type
_entity.pdbx_description
1 polymer ?
#
loop_
_entity_poly.entity_id
_entity_poly.type
_entity_poly.pdbx_seq_one_letter_code
_entity_poly.pdbx_strand_id
1 'polypeptide(L)'
;MSNSGWKQDLARDLEAYTLGEEPSAFEQLRAPVIEDWRTEVRRVGKEFKLVVKGHAKKHPDYDDGEDICTAAVFWFDRKERFVRTAHRLYMLAEQAGDEIPVDGIATE
;
A
#
# COMPACT_ATOMS: atom_id res chain seq x y z
N MET A 1 -4.22 13.52 25.05
CA MET A 1 -5.13 13.43 23.88
C MET A 1 -5.06 11.99 23.38
N SER A 2 -6.19 11.30 23.27
CA SER A 2 -6.22 9.85 23.06
C SER A 2 -5.57 9.44 21.74
N ASN A 3 -4.58 8.56 21.80
CA ASN A 3 -3.79 8.04 20.67
C ASN A 3 -4.59 7.03 19.81
N SER A 4 -5.93 7.13 19.80
CA SER A 4 -6.87 6.14 19.25
C SER A 4 -7.61 6.60 17.99
N GLY A 5 -7.55 7.89 17.64
CA GLY A 5 -8.30 8.44 16.51
C GLY A 5 -7.97 7.75 15.19
N TRP A 6 -6.68 7.49 14.94
CA TRP A 6 -6.23 6.82 13.71
C TRP A 6 -6.81 5.41 13.54
N LYS A 7 -7.11 4.69 14.64
CA LYS A 7 -7.72 3.35 14.56
C LYS A 7 -9.17 3.41 14.08
N GLN A 8 -9.90 4.43 14.54
CA GLN A 8 -11.28 4.66 14.13
C GLN A 8 -11.33 5.11 12.66
N ASP A 9 -10.40 5.98 12.26
CA ASP A 9 -10.26 6.40 10.87
C ASP A 9 -9.95 5.21 9.96
N LEU A 10 -8.98 4.37 10.33
CA LEU A 10 -8.66 3.15 9.58
C LEU A 10 -9.85 2.20 9.52
N ALA A 11 -10.56 1.97 10.63
CA ALA A 11 -11.71 1.08 10.65
C ALA A 11 -12.83 1.56 9.70
N ARG A 12 -13.10 2.87 9.69
CA ARG A 12 -14.06 3.50 8.77
C ARG A 12 -13.62 3.35 7.31
N ASP A 13 -12.34 3.60 7.02
CA ASP A 13 -11.79 3.43 5.68
C ASP A 13 -11.98 1.98 5.19
N LEU A 14 -11.64 1.00 6.03
CA LEU A 14 -11.78 -0.42 5.69
C LEU A 14 -13.24 -0.82 5.47
N GLU A 15 -14.17 -0.34 6.29
CA GLU A 15 -15.61 -0.57 6.09
C GLU A 15 -16.07 -0.03 4.73
N ALA A 16 -15.75 1.22 4.42
CA ALA A 16 -16.05 1.85 3.13
C ALA A 16 -15.48 1.03 1.95
N TYR A 17 -14.21 0.62 2.03
CA TYR A 17 -13.58 -0.15 0.95
C TYR A 17 -14.20 -1.53 0.77
N THR A 18 -14.65 -2.19 1.85
CA THR A 18 -15.38 -3.46 1.74
C THR A 18 -16.74 -3.32 1.06
N LEU A 19 -17.34 -2.13 1.11
CA LEU A 19 -18.55 -1.78 0.36
C LEU A 19 -18.27 -1.37 -1.09
N GLY A 20 -17.00 -1.38 -1.51
CA GLY A 20 -16.56 -0.97 -2.85
C GLY A 20 -16.42 0.53 -3.02
N GLU A 21 -16.51 1.30 -1.93
CA GLU A 21 -16.18 2.72 -1.96
C GLU A 21 -14.67 2.91 -2.13
N GLU A 22 -14.28 4.04 -2.71
CA GLU A 22 -12.89 4.39 -2.97
C GLU A 22 -12.54 5.67 -2.21
N PRO A 23 -11.25 5.91 -1.91
CA PRO A 23 -10.82 7.19 -1.35
C PRO A 23 -11.32 8.34 -2.21
N SER A 24 -11.69 9.46 -1.58
CA SER A 24 -12.15 10.63 -2.33
C SER A 24 -11.05 11.15 -3.27
N ALA A 25 -11.45 11.86 -4.34
CA ALA A 25 -10.49 12.45 -5.28
C ALA A 25 -9.45 13.35 -4.60
N PHE A 26 -9.83 14.04 -3.51
CA PHE A 26 -8.93 14.88 -2.73
C PHE A 26 -7.88 14.05 -1.96
N GLU A 27 -8.28 12.92 -1.38
CA GLU A 27 -7.36 12.01 -0.70
C GLU A 27 -6.40 11.37 -1.70
N GLN A 28 -6.90 10.94 -2.85
CA GLN A 28 -6.06 10.37 -3.91
C GLN A 28 -5.03 11.38 -4.42
N LEU A 29 -5.42 12.65 -4.63
CA LEU A 29 -4.52 13.70 -5.12
C LEU A 29 -3.37 14.01 -4.13
N ARG A 30 -3.62 13.86 -2.83
CA ARG A 30 -2.66 14.15 -1.76
C ARG A 30 -1.85 12.93 -1.32
N ALA A 31 -2.29 11.74 -1.66
CA ALA A 31 -1.60 10.50 -1.34
C ALA A 31 -0.26 10.43 -2.12
N PRO A 32 0.83 9.99 -1.47
CA PRO A 32 2.04 9.64 -2.19
C PRO A 32 1.77 8.51 -3.17
N VAL A 33 2.55 8.50 -4.24
CA VAL A 33 2.49 7.49 -5.29
C VAL A 33 3.68 6.55 -5.12
N ILE A 34 3.46 5.26 -5.35
CA ILE A 34 4.52 4.26 -5.50
C ILE A 34 4.54 3.83 -6.97
N GLU A 35 5.65 4.14 -7.63
CA GLU A 35 5.96 3.72 -9.01
C GLU A 35 6.80 2.44 -9.00
N ASP A 36 6.82 1.70 -10.10
CA ASP A 36 7.50 0.40 -10.26
C ASP A 36 7.28 -0.54 -9.07
N TRP A 37 6.02 -0.64 -8.64
CA TRP A 37 5.72 -1.24 -7.36
C TRP A 37 5.60 -2.76 -7.45
N ARG A 38 5.96 -3.46 -6.37
CA ARG A 38 5.70 -4.89 -6.17
C ARG A 38 5.30 -5.19 -4.74
N THR A 39 4.62 -6.32 -4.53
CA THR A 39 4.31 -6.81 -3.18
C THR A 39 5.41 -7.71 -2.65
N GLU A 40 5.62 -7.69 -1.33
CA GLU A 40 6.54 -8.59 -0.64
C GLU A 40 5.90 -9.03 0.68
N VAL A 41 6.00 -10.32 1.03
CA VAL A 41 5.63 -10.82 2.35
C VAL A 41 6.89 -10.86 3.21
N ARG A 42 6.95 -10.01 4.24
CA ARG A 42 8.13 -9.88 5.11
C ARG A 42 7.86 -10.47 6.48
N ARG A 43 8.83 -11.25 6.98
CA ARG A 43 8.81 -11.78 8.35
C ARG A 43 9.18 -10.69 9.36
N VAL A 44 8.38 -10.53 10.41
CA VAL A 44 8.63 -9.65 11.56
C VAL A 44 8.49 -10.47 12.83
N GLY A 45 9.61 -10.91 13.39
CA GLY A 45 9.61 -11.84 14.52
C GLY A 45 8.98 -13.19 14.17
N LYS A 46 7.82 -13.48 14.77
CA LYS A 46 7.02 -14.69 14.51
C LYS A 46 5.87 -14.47 13.53
N GLU A 47 5.67 -13.25 13.07
CA GLU A 47 4.57 -12.85 12.19
C GLU A 47 5.07 -12.55 10.78
N PHE A 48 4.13 -12.46 9.84
CA PHE A 48 4.37 -12.03 8.47
C PHE A 48 3.48 -10.82 8.17
N LYS A 49 4.02 -9.85 7.42
CA LYS A 49 3.25 -8.72 6.92
C LYS A 49 3.42 -8.58 5.42
N LEU A 50 2.32 -8.29 4.74
CA LEU A 50 2.33 -7.82 3.36
C LEU A 50 2.78 -6.36 3.34
N VAL A 51 3.73 -6.04 2.47
CA VAL A 51 4.19 -4.68 2.19
C VAL A 51 4.21 -4.43 0.69
N VAL A 52 4.20 -3.16 0.29
CA VAL A 52 4.50 -2.73 -1.07
C VAL A 52 5.86 -2.05 -1.08
N LYS A 53 6.65 -2.35 -2.10
CA LYS A 53 7.93 -1.68 -2.38
C LYS A 53 7.89 -1.09 -3.78
N GLY A 54 8.70 -0.08 -4.02
CA GLY A 54 8.84 0.60 -5.32
C GLY A 54 9.51 1.95 -5.11
N HIS A 55 9.36 2.85 -6.07
CA HIS A 55 9.93 4.19 -6.03
C HIS A 55 8.91 5.21 -5.53
N ALA A 56 9.31 6.07 -4.60
CA ALA A 56 8.44 7.11 -4.05
C ALA A 56 8.21 8.25 -5.05
N LYS A 57 7.01 8.83 -4.98
CA LYS A 57 6.70 10.11 -5.61
C LYS A 57 5.72 10.91 -4.78
N LYS A 58 5.98 12.20 -4.60
CA LYS A 58 5.24 13.11 -3.70
C LYS A 58 5.17 12.60 -2.26
N HIS A 59 6.17 11.84 -1.83
CA HIS A 59 6.21 11.36 -0.45
C HIS A 59 6.75 12.47 0.46
N PRO A 60 6.15 12.72 1.64
CA PRO A 60 6.63 13.81 2.52
C PRO A 60 7.97 13.50 3.20
N ASP A 61 8.31 12.22 3.30
CA ASP A 61 9.49 11.74 4.05
C ASP A 61 10.60 11.16 3.16
N TYR A 62 10.38 11.07 1.83
CA TYR A 62 11.33 10.50 0.88
C TYR A 62 11.38 11.39 -0.37
N ASP A 63 12.55 11.48 -1.00
CA ASP A 63 12.69 12.20 -2.26
C ASP A 63 12.06 11.40 -3.41
N ASP A 64 11.64 12.11 -4.46
CA ASP A 64 11.07 11.48 -5.65
C ASP A 64 12.12 10.55 -6.31
N GLY A 65 11.72 9.31 -6.61
CA GLY A 65 12.57 8.26 -7.16
C GLY A 65 13.29 7.39 -6.12
N GLU A 66 13.19 7.71 -4.83
CA GLU A 66 13.82 6.91 -3.77
C GLU A 66 13.13 5.56 -3.55
N ASP A 67 13.91 4.51 -3.30
CA ASP A 67 13.39 3.20 -2.92
C ASP A 67 12.63 3.26 -1.59
N ILE A 68 11.37 2.86 -1.60
CA ILE A 68 10.53 2.80 -0.41
C ILE A 68 9.95 1.42 -0.14
N CYS A 69 9.62 1.20 1.12
CA CYS A 69 8.88 0.05 1.60
C CYS A 69 7.79 0.55 2.54
N THR A 70 6.54 0.20 2.25
CA THR A 70 5.43 0.59 3.12
C THR A 70 5.52 -0.10 4.48
N ALA A 71 4.78 0.44 5.46
CA ALA A 71 4.34 -0.33 6.61
C ALA A 71 3.40 -1.49 6.18
N ALA A 72 2.91 -2.26 7.15
CA ALA A 72 1.95 -3.34 6.88
C ALA A 72 0.72 -2.80 6.14
N VAL A 73 0.38 -3.47 5.05
CA VAL A 73 -0.83 -3.20 4.26
C VAL A 73 -2.04 -3.79 5.00
N PHE A 74 -3.06 -2.96 5.19
CA PHE A 74 -4.36 -3.34 5.76
C PHE A 74 -5.44 -3.47 4.69
N TRP A 75 -5.31 -2.73 3.58
CA TRP A 75 -6.16 -2.87 2.41
C TRP A 75 -5.34 -2.78 1.14
N PHE A 76 -5.62 -3.68 0.21
CA PHE A 76 -5.08 -3.66 -1.13
C PHE A 76 -6.26 -3.59 -2.11
N ASP A 77 -6.35 -2.51 -2.89
CA ASP A 77 -7.45 -2.34 -3.85
C ASP A 77 -7.44 -3.45 -4.90
N ARG A 78 -8.61 -4.02 -5.19
CA ARG A 78 -8.74 -5.15 -6.13
C ARG A 78 -8.33 -4.83 -7.57
N LYS A 79 -8.30 -3.55 -7.93
CA LYS A 79 -7.83 -3.08 -9.24
C LYS A 79 -6.40 -2.54 -9.18
N GLU A 80 -5.72 -2.76 -8.05
CA GLU A 80 -4.33 -2.38 -7.82
C GLU A 80 -4.07 -0.89 -7.97
N ARG A 81 -5.06 -0.05 -7.65
CA ARG A 81 -4.91 1.42 -7.78
C ARG A 81 -4.38 2.10 -6.53
N PHE A 82 -4.58 1.49 -5.36
CA PHE A 82 -4.14 2.06 -4.09
C PHE A 82 -3.98 0.99 -3.01
N VAL A 83 -3.20 1.33 -1.98
CA VAL A 83 -3.08 0.55 -0.76
C VAL A 83 -3.25 1.42 0.48
N ARG A 84 -3.85 0.85 1.52
CA ARG A 84 -4.00 1.48 2.83
C ARG A 84 -3.11 0.79 3.83
N THR A 85 -2.20 1.56 4.43
CA THR A 85 -1.52 1.19 5.68
C THR A 85 -2.26 1.80 6.87
N ALA A 86 -1.83 1.50 8.10
CA ALA A 86 -2.42 2.10 9.31
C ALA A 86 -2.49 3.64 9.27
N HIS A 87 -1.48 4.30 8.69
CA HIS A 87 -1.35 5.77 8.78
C HIS A 87 -1.40 6.48 7.43
N ARG A 88 -1.23 5.76 6.33
CA ARG A 88 -1.17 6.39 5.01
C ARG A 88 -1.92 5.59 3.93
N LEU A 89 -2.57 6.34 3.05
CA LEU A 89 -3.02 5.90 1.74
C LEU A 89 -1.88 6.12 0.73
N TYR A 90 -1.56 5.12 -0.06
CA TYR A 90 -0.66 5.25 -1.20
C TYR A 90 -1.42 4.95 -2.49
N MET A 91 -1.21 5.77 -3.51
CA MET A 91 -1.63 5.42 -4.87
C MET A 91 -0.57 4.52 -5.49
N LEU A 92 -1.02 3.55 -6.27
CA LEU A 92 -0.16 2.66 -7.02
C LEU A 92 -0.20 3.09 -8.48
N ALA A 93 0.98 3.33 -9.06
CA ALA A 93 1.14 3.64 -10.46
C ALA A 93 1.51 2.37 -11.23
N GLU A 94 2.55 2.43 -12.07
CA GLU A 94 3.04 1.27 -12.81
C GLU A 94 3.55 0.19 -11.86
N GLN A 95 3.06 -1.04 -12.04
CA GLN A 95 3.57 -2.22 -11.32
C GLN A 95 4.93 -2.60 -11.92
N ALA A 96 5.88 -3.03 -11.10
CA ALA A 96 7.10 -3.66 -11.58
C ALA A 96 6.70 -4.88 -12.42
N GLY A 97 7.15 -4.94 -13.68
CA GLY A 97 6.83 -5.98 -14.65
C GLY A 97 7.33 -7.39 -14.33
N ASP A 98 7.65 -7.67 -13.07
CA ASP A 98 8.01 -8.99 -12.57
C ASP A 98 6.69 -9.77 -12.31
N GLU A 99 6.07 -10.29 -13.37
CA GLU A 99 4.96 -11.24 -13.22
C GLU A 99 5.42 -12.43 -12.38
N ILE A 100 4.83 -12.62 -11.21
CA ILE A 100 4.91 -13.90 -10.50
C ILE A 100 3.91 -14.83 -11.21
N PRO A 101 4.35 -15.91 -11.87
CA PRO A 101 3.43 -16.82 -12.54
C PRO A 101 2.41 -17.33 -11.53
N VAL A 102 1.14 -17.43 -11.96
CA VAL A 102 0.02 -17.94 -11.13
C VAL A 102 0.31 -19.33 -10.55
N ASP A 103 1.26 -20.08 -11.12
CA ASP A 103 1.69 -21.40 -10.69
C ASP A 103 2.95 -21.46 -9.82
N GLY A 104 3.55 -20.31 -9.44
CA GLY A 104 4.42 -20.20 -8.25
C GLY A 104 5.60 -21.18 -8.10
N ILE A 105 6.14 -21.76 -9.18
CA ILE A 105 7.40 -22.51 -9.13
C ILE A 105 8.33 -21.97 -10.21
N ALA A 106 9.34 -21.22 -9.79
CA ALA A 106 10.57 -21.11 -10.57
C ALA A 106 11.21 -22.50 -10.59
N THR A 107 11.06 -23.21 -11.70
CA THR A 107 11.98 -24.30 -12.02
C THR A 107 13.25 -23.68 -12.56
N GLU A 108 14.37 -24.23 -12.11
CA GLU A 108 15.75 -23.73 -12.18
C GLU A 108 16.18 -23.08 -13.50
#